data_AF-A0AAD5VM38-F1
#
_entry.id   AF-A0AAD5VM38-F1
#
_cell.length_a   1.000
_cell.length_b   1.000
_cell.length_c   1.000
_cell.angle_alpha   90.00
_cell.angle_beta   90.00
_cell.angle_gamma   90.00
#
_symmetry.space_group_name_H-M   'P 1'
#
loop_
_entity.id
_entity.type
_entity.pdbx_description
1 polymer ?
#
loop_
_entity_poly.entity_id
_entity_poly.type
_entity_poly.pdbx_seq_one_letter_code
_entity_poly.pdbx_strand_id
1 'polypeptide(L)'
;MLAKLSFELSLVNPTSTATITKGRGSNQGICRFTASYRYLDDPLFEVIGGKEGVILPNKSLSLLVLDRDSKAKVIVAGDFNEYSQTRSVFAPLVKRLTEFDELVDIPLVERYSYVFDQNSEQLNHAFVSPTIAKHKNQAAFEHIHVNNWAPSFDDRISDHDPSVGKVFVCG
;
A
#
# COMPACT_ATOMS: atom_id res chain seq x y z
N MET A 1 14.60 5.67 18.35
CA MET A 1 15.33 5.04 17.22
C MET A 1 14.33 4.12 16.51
N LEU A 2 14.20 4.23 15.18
CA LEU A 2 12.98 3.87 14.44
C LEU A 2 13.12 2.52 13.70
N ALA A 3 12.19 1.59 13.89
CA ALA A 3 12.04 0.47 12.96
C ALA A 3 11.07 0.91 11.85
N LYS A 4 11.64 0.97 10.64
CA LYS A 4 10.95 1.38 9.41
C LYS A 4 10.68 0.14 8.58
N LEU A 5 9.51 0.10 7.97
CA LEU A 5 9.12 -0.89 6.97
C LEU A 5 9.05 -0.18 5.62
N SER A 6 9.80 -0.67 4.64
CA SER A 6 9.61 -0.32 3.23
C SER A 6 8.84 -1.44 2.54
N PHE A 7 7.95 -1.09 1.63
CA PHE A 7 7.26 -2.01 0.73
C PHE A 7 7.25 -1.43 -0.69
N GLU A 8 7.31 -2.32 -1.67
CA GLU A 8 7.15 -2.03 -3.08
C GLU A 8 5.89 -2.75 -3.55
N LEU A 9 5.04 -2.06 -4.29
CA LEU A 9 3.90 -2.64 -4.98
C LEU A 9 4.23 -2.57 -6.47
N SER A 10 4.64 -3.69 -7.06
CA SER A 10 4.94 -3.79 -8.49
C SER A 10 4.14 -4.94 -9.09
N LEU A 11 3.37 -4.65 -10.14
CA LEU A 11 2.60 -5.64 -10.90
C LEU A 11 3.47 -6.23 -12.01
N VAL A 12 4.56 -6.91 -11.63
CA VAL A 12 5.35 -7.67 -12.60
C VAL A 12 4.73 -9.05 -12.73
N ASN A 13 3.85 -9.24 -13.73
CA ASN A 13 3.38 -10.56 -14.21
C ASN A 13 2.92 -11.58 -13.14
N PRO A 14 1.66 -12.04 -13.20
CA PRO A 14 0.59 -11.78 -12.21
C PRO A 14 0.98 -11.33 -10.77
N THR A 15 2.22 -11.39 -10.33
CA THR A 15 2.56 -11.50 -8.92
C THR A 15 2.94 -10.14 -8.33
N SER A 16 2.04 -9.51 -7.58
CA SER A 16 2.41 -8.37 -6.74
C SER A 16 3.38 -8.85 -5.63
N THR A 17 4.66 -8.52 -5.75
CA THR A 17 5.66 -8.89 -4.73
C THR A 17 5.90 -7.72 -3.80
N ALA A 18 5.56 -7.87 -2.52
CA ALA A 18 5.90 -6.89 -1.50
C ALA A 18 7.09 -7.37 -0.65
N THR A 19 8.24 -6.72 -0.83
CA THR A 19 9.45 -7.04 -0.07
C THR A 19 9.50 -6.23 1.22
N ILE A 20 9.44 -6.91 2.36
CA ILE A 20 9.56 -6.31 3.69
C ILE A 20 11.02 -6.30 4.13
N THR A 21 11.65 -5.13 4.15
CA THR A 21 13.00 -4.96 4.71
C THR A 21 12.93 -4.32 6.10
N LYS A 22 13.50 -5.00 7.11
CA LYS A 22 13.69 -4.44 8.45
C LYS A 22 14.95 -3.57 8.45
N GLY A 23 14.82 -2.28 8.77
CA GLY A 23 15.99 -1.42 9.00
C GLY A 23 16.87 -1.94 10.15
N ARG A 24 18.19 -2.06 9.93
CA ARG A 24 19.15 -2.45 10.97
C ARG A 24 19.22 -1.37 12.07
N GLY A 25 18.76 -1.71 13.27
CA GLY A 25 18.94 -0.90 14.48
C GLY A 25 19.20 -1.82 15.68
N SER A 26 20.26 -1.54 16.42
CA SER A 26 20.76 -2.33 17.53
C SER A 26 19.84 -2.33 18.77
N ASN A 27 19.60 -3.51 19.32
CA ASN A 27 19.33 -3.77 20.75
C ASN A 27 18.06 -3.27 21.47
N GLN A 28 16.89 -3.18 20.83
CA GLN A 28 15.61 -3.23 21.59
C GLN A 28 14.51 -3.93 20.78
N GLY A 29 13.85 -4.93 21.40
CA GLY A 29 12.59 -5.56 20.98
C GLY A 29 12.55 -6.08 19.54
N ILE A 30 12.48 -7.40 19.35
CA ILE A 30 12.15 -7.93 18.02
C ILE A 30 10.70 -7.53 17.71
N CYS A 31 10.49 -6.45 16.95
CA CYS A 31 9.23 -6.22 16.27
C CYS A 31 9.06 -7.37 15.27
N ARG A 32 8.15 -8.29 15.58
CA ARG A 32 7.72 -9.35 14.67
C ARG A 32 6.59 -8.79 13.84
N PHE A 33 6.72 -8.88 12.52
CA PHE A 33 5.68 -8.52 11.57
C PHE A 33 5.22 -9.81 10.91
N THR A 34 3.90 -10.01 10.83
CA THR A 34 3.30 -11.06 10.02
C THR A 34 2.57 -10.36 8.90
N ALA A 35 3.21 -10.28 7.74
CA ALA A 35 2.51 -9.94 6.51
C ALA A 35 1.94 -11.22 5.93
N SER A 36 0.65 -11.19 5.63
CA SER A 36 -0.08 -12.33 5.08
C SER A 36 -0.44 -11.96 3.66
N TYR A 37 0.15 -12.65 2.70
CA TYR A 37 -0.13 -12.47 1.27
C TYR A 37 -1.08 -13.57 0.81
N ARG A 38 -2.12 -13.21 0.06
CA ARG A 38 -2.89 -14.18 -0.72
C ARG A 38 -3.23 -13.59 -2.08
N TYR A 39 -2.71 -14.25 -3.11
CA TYR A 39 -3.10 -14.07 -4.49
C TYR A 39 -4.57 -14.43 -4.68
N LEU A 40 -5.38 -13.45 -5.04
CA LEU A 40 -6.58 -13.56 -5.85
C LEU A 40 -6.54 -12.34 -6.77
N ASP A 41 -7.18 -12.37 -7.92
CA ASP A 41 -7.20 -11.29 -8.92
C ASP A 41 -7.98 -10.03 -8.43
N ASP A 42 -7.74 -9.63 -7.17
CA ASP A 42 -8.42 -8.63 -6.35
C ASP A 42 -7.40 -7.97 -5.38
N PRO A 43 -7.57 -6.67 -5.04
CA PRO A 43 -6.55 -5.84 -4.39
C PRO A 43 -6.38 -6.18 -2.91
N LEU A 44 -5.44 -7.06 -2.53
CA LEU A 44 -5.14 -7.27 -1.11
C LEU A 44 -3.65 -7.54 -0.86
N PHE A 45 -2.85 -6.47 -0.79
CA PHE A 45 -1.69 -6.46 0.08
C PHE A 45 -2.12 -6.14 1.51
N GLU A 46 -1.93 -7.07 2.46
CA GLU A 46 -2.22 -6.88 3.89
C GLU A 46 -0.94 -7.05 4.75
N VAL A 47 -0.50 -5.96 5.38
CA VAL A 47 0.49 -6.02 6.47
C VAL A 47 -0.25 -5.90 7.78
N ILE A 48 -0.22 -6.93 8.63
CA ILE A 48 -0.75 -6.88 10.00
C ILE A 48 0.41 -6.78 10.98
N GLY A 49 0.56 -5.61 11.60
CA GLY A 49 1.38 -5.46 12.81
C GLY A 49 0.53 -5.63 14.07
N GLY A 50 0.49 -6.84 14.64
CA GLY A 50 -0.21 -7.19 15.88
C GLY A 50 0.32 -8.49 16.50
N LYS A 51 0.05 -8.76 17.78
CA LYS A 51 0.58 -9.94 18.52
C LYS A 51 0.09 -11.29 17.94
N GLU A 52 -0.97 -11.30 17.14
CA GLU A 52 -1.50 -12.47 16.44
C GLU A 52 -1.87 -12.07 15.01
N GLY A 53 -1.34 -12.79 14.01
CA GLY A 53 -1.61 -12.55 12.59
C GLY A 53 -2.84 -13.33 12.12
N VAL A 54 -3.71 -12.68 11.36
CA VAL A 54 -4.93 -13.28 10.76
C VAL A 54 -4.79 -13.17 9.24
N ILE A 55 -4.99 -14.27 8.50
CA ILE A 55 -4.93 -14.32 7.03
C ILE A 55 -6.36 -14.39 6.50
N LEU A 56 -6.98 -13.36 5.90
CA LEU A 56 -8.26 -13.60 5.19
C LEU A 56 -8.47 -12.67 3.94
N PRO A 57 -9.38 -13.01 3.00
CA PRO A 57 -9.32 -12.51 1.62
C PRO A 57 -10.39 -11.46 1.23
N ASN A 58 -10.58 -10.35 1.96
CA ASN A 58 -11.60 -9.35 1.54
C ASN A 58 -11.32 -7.90 2.02
N LYS A 59 -11.76 -6.86 1.26
CA LYS A 59 -11.89 -5.46 1.73
C LYS A 59 -12.68 -5.37 3.05
N SER A 60 -13.68 -6.24 3.24
CA SER A 60 -14.41 -6.38 4.51
C SER A 60 -13.55 -6.87 5.66
N LEU A 61 -12.40 -7.49 5.39
CA LEU A 61 -11.57 -8.07 6.42
C LEU A 61 -10.63 -7.07 7.09
N SER A 62 -9.97 -6.19 6.34
CA SER A 62 -9.13 -5.15 6.94
C SER A 62 -9.93 -4.35 7.98
N LEU A 63 -11.22 -4.17 7.74
CA LEU A 63 -12.18 -3.60 8.68
C LEU A 63 -12.42 -4.50 9.90
N LEU A 64 -12.63 -5.81 9.71
CA LEU A 64 -12.76 -6.78 10.81
C LEU A 64 -11.52 -6.89 11.69
N VAL A 65 -10.31 -6.75 11.13
CA VAL A 65 -9.06 -6.69 11.90
C VAL A 65 -9.08 -5.48 12.82
N LEU A 66 -9.48 -4.31 12.30
CA LEU A 66 -9.60 -3.08 13.09
C LEU A 66 -10.75 -3.12 14.11
N ASP A 67 -11.77 -3.96 13.91
CA ASP A 67 -12.82 -4.21 14.91
C ASP A 67 -12.31 -5.05 16.09
N ARG A 68 -11.40 -5.99 15.82
CA ARG A 68 -10.77 -6.83 16.86
C ARG A 68 -9.63 -6.11 17.57
N ASP A 69 -8.81 -5.39 16.82
CA ASP A 69 -7.69 -4.60 17.35
C ASP A 69 -7.62 -3.25 16.63
N SER A 70 -8.17 -2.22 17.29
CA SER A 70 -8.15 -0.85 16.79
C SER A 70 -6.74 -0.24 16.72
N LYS A 71 -5.73 -0.89 17.31
CA LYS A 71 -4.31 -0.50 17.24
C LYS A 71 -3.55 -1.27 16.17
N ALA A 72 -4.18 -2.22 15.48
CA ALA A 72 -3.56 -2.94 14.38
C ALA A 72 -3.04 -1.94 13.34
N LYS A 73 -1.79 -2.17 12.91
CA LYS A 73 -1.19 -1.44 11.79
C LYS A 73 -1.57 -2.21 10.53
N VAL A 74 -2.53 -1.66 9.78
CA VAL A 74 -3.07 -2.24 8.53
C VAL A 74 -2.71 -1.33 7.37
N ILE A 75 -2.26 -1.94 6.28
CA ILE A 75 -2.13 -1.34 4.95
C ILE A 75 -3.00 -2.18 4.02
N VAL A 76 -3.80 -1.53 3.16
CA VAL A 76 -4.54 -2.16 2.06
C VAL A 76 -4.06 -1.50 0.78
N ALA A 77 -3.30 -2.20 -0.04
CA ALA A 77 -2.78 -1.64 -1.28
C ALA A 77 -2.88 -2.65 -2.44
N GLY A 78 -2.95 -2.14 -3.67
CA GLY A 78 -3.09 -2.97 -4.86
C GLY A 78 -3.64 -2.19 -6.04
N ASP A 79 -3.91 -2.90 -7.13
CA ASP A 79 -4.69 -2.41 -8.26
C ASP A 79 -6.19 -2.55 -7.97
N PHE A 80 -6.87 -1.41 -7.82
CA PHE A 80 -8.30 -1.38 -7.55
C PHE A 80 -9.12 -1.30 -8.82
N ASN A 81 -8.50 -1.11 -10.00
CA ASN A 81 -9.15 -0.84 -11.28
C ASN A 81 -10.25 0.23 -11.17
N GLU A 82 -9.98 1.28 -10.39
CA GLU A 82 -10.97 2.29 -10.05
C GLU A 82 -10.32 3.65 -9.88
N TYR A 83 -11.01 4.71 -10.30
CA TYR A 83 -10.49 6.08 -10.27
C TYR A 83 -10.71 6.75 -8.91
N SER A 84 -9.79 7.59 -8.44
CA SER A 84 -9.96 8.30 -7.16
C SER A 84 -11.25 9.13 -7.07
N GLN A 85 -11.81 9.58 -8.20
CA GLN A 85 -13.06 10.31 -8.31
C GLN A 85 -14.30 9.49 -7.92
N THR A 86 -14.26 8.16 -8.02
CA THR A 86 -15.39 7.28 -7.67
C THR A 86 -15.39 6.94 -6.18
N ARG A 87 -15.37 7.99 -5.35
CA ARG A 87 -15.31 7.91 -3.88
C ARG A 87 -16.33 6.95 -3.24
N SER A 88 -17.46 6.67 -3.91
CA SER A 88 -18.46 5.69 -3.44
C SER A 88 -17.92 4.27 -3.35
N VAL A 89 -17.03 3.85 -4.26
CA VAL A 89 -16.42 2.51 -4.26
C VAL A 89 -15.46 2.34 -3.08
N PHE A 90 -14.77 3.43 -2.73
CA PHE A 90 -13.87 3.47 -1.59
C PHE A 90 -14.56 3.77 -0.26
N ALA A 91 -15.87 4.04 -0.25
CA ALA A 91 -16.62 4.43 0.95
C ALA A 91 -16.41 3.50 2.16
N PRO A 92 -16.33 2.15 2.02
CA PRO A 92 -16.02 1.28 3.15
C PRO A 92 -14.62 1.48 3.73
N LEU A 93 -13.64 1.82 2.88
CA LEU A 93 -12.25 2.02 3.26
C LEU A 93 -12.03 3.41 3.85
N VAL A 94 -12.44 4.48 3.17
CA VAL A 94 -12.20 5.87 3.61
C VAL A 94 -12.94 6.24 4.91
N LYS A 95 -13.93 5.46 5.32
CA LYS A 95 -14.58 5.58 6.65
C LYS A 95 -13.64 5.22 7.81
N ARG A 96 -12.62 4.40 7.56
CA ARG A 96 -11.78 3.78 8.61
C ARG A 96 -10.29 3.86 8.35
N LEU A 97 -9.89 4.07 7.10
CA LEU A 97 -8.53 4.17 6.62
C LEU A 97 -8.32 5.52 5.93
N THR A 98 -7.07 5.92 5.79
CA THR A 98 -6.67 7.11 5.04
C THR A 98 -5.94 6.68 3.78
N GLU A 99 -6.29 7.26 2.63
CA GLU A 99 -5.54 7.04 1.39
C GLU A 99 -4.11 7.59 1.56
N PHE A 100 -3.10 6.82 1.14
CA PHE A 100 -1.69 7.17 1.35
C PHE A 100 -1.30 8.41 0.53
N ASP A 101 -1.83 8.56 -0.69
CA ASP A 101 -1.64 9.75 -1.51
C ASP A 101 -2.10 11.03 -0.79
N GLU A 102 -3.23 10.97 -0.08
CA GLU A 102 -3.72 12.07 0.76
C GLU A 102 -2.88 12.23 2.04
N LEU A 103 -2.41 11.13 2.63
CA LEU A 103 -1.64 11.15 3.87
C LEU A 103 -0.31 11.87 3.75
N VAL A 104 0.37 11.73 2.61
CA VAL A 104 1.69 12.33 2.34
C VAL A 104 1.65 13.45 1.30
N ASP A 105 0.45 13.97 1.02
CA ASP A 105 0.24 15.13 0.15
C ASP A 105 0.83 14.97 -1.27
N ILE A 106 0.68 13.79 -1.88
CA ILE A 106 1.15 13.57 -3.27
C ILE A 106 0.37 14.48 -4.22
N PRO A 107 1.04 15.28 -5.09
CA PRO A 107 0.37 16.12 -6.07
C PRO A 107 -0.53 15.29 -6.98
N LEU A 108 -1.73 15.79 -7.34
CA LEU A 108 -2.69 15.04 -8.16
C LEU A 108 -2.10 14.55 -9.49
N VAL A 109 -1.18 15.33 -10.09
CA VAL A 109 -0.52 15.00 -11.35
C VAL A 109 0.49 13.86 -11.25
N GLU A 110 0.89 13.46 -10.04
CA GLU A 110 1.84 12.38 -9.77
C GLU A 110 1.16 11.11 -9.24
N ARG A 111 -0.19 11.06 -9.19
CA ARG A 111 -0.94 9.93 -8.61
C ARG A 111 -1.27 8.82 -9.61
N TYR A 112 -0.99 9.01 -10.89
CA TYR A 112 -1.31 7.99 -11.90
C TYR A 112 -0.35 6.81 -11.76
N SER A 113 -0.84 5.62 -12.10
CA SER A 113 -0.01 4.41 -12.16
C SER A 113 -0.20 3.68 -13.48
N TYR A 114 -1.05 4.17 -14.37
CA TYR A 114 -1.34 3.55 -15.65
C TYR A 114 -1.58 4.64 -16.69
N VAL A 115 -1.08 4.43 -17.91
CA VAL A 115 -1.34 5.32 -19.04
C VAL A 115 -1.91 4.50 -20.19
N PHE A 116 -3.13 4.85 -20.59
CA PHE A 116 -3.83 4.18 -21.69
C PHE A 116 -4.68 5.17 -22.47
N ASP A 117 -4.63 5.05 -23.80
CA ASP A 117 -5.41 5.87 -24.73
C ASP A 117 -5.38 7.38 -24.40
N GLN A 118 -4.17 7.90 -24.16
CA GLN A 118 -3.89 9.30 -23.81
C GLN A 118 -4.46 9.77 -22.46
N ASN A 119 -4.91 8.84 -21.61
CA ASN A 119 -5.32 9.12 -20.24
C ASN A 119 -4.28 8.66 -19.23
N SER A 120 -4.08 9.46 -18.18
CA SER A 120 -3.33 9.10 -16.98
C SER A 120 -4.31 8.66 -15.90
N GLU A 121 -4.21 7.39 -15.50
CA GLU A 121 -5.17 6.74 -14.61
C GLU A 121 -4.51 6.35 -13.28
N GLN A 122 -5.16 6.72 -12.17
CA GLN A 122 -4.80 6.24 -10.84
C GLN A 122 -5.59 4.95 -10.58
N LEU A 123 -5.01 3.80 -10.92
CA LEU A 123 -5.64 2.48 -10.69
C LEU A 123 -5.08 1.78 -9.44
N ASN A 124 -3.81 2.01 -9.14
CA ASN A 124 -3.18 1.52 -7.92
C ASN A 124 -3.43 2.50 -6.77
N HIS A 125 -3.97 1.97 -5.67
CA HIS A 125 -4.22 2.73 -4.44
C HIS A 125 -3.57 2.06 -3.24
N ALA A 126 -3.28 2.86 -2.23
CA ALA A 126 -2.87 2.39 -0.91
C ALA A 126 -3.67 3.11 0.17
N PHE A 127 -4.19 2.36 1.14
CA PHE A 127 -4.92 2.87 2.30
C PHE A 127 -4.23 2.38 3.57
N VAL A 128 -4.18 3.23 4.60
CA VAL A 128 -3.53 2.90 5.86
C VAL A 128 -4.42 3.13 7.06
N SER A 129 -4.26 2.28 8.07
CA SER A 129 -4.93 2.40 9.37
C SER A 129 -4.62 3.70 10.10
N PRO A 130 -5.49 4.17 11.00
CA PRO A 130 -5.26 5.36 11.81
C PRO A 130 -3.95 5.31 12.62
N THR A 131 -3.52 4.12 13.05
CA THR A 131 -2.26 3.93 13.77
C THR A 131 -1.05 4.31 12.90
N ILE A 132 -1.04 3.95 11.62
CA ILE A 132 0.00 4.37 10.68
C ILE A 132 -0.12 5.85 10.37
N ALA A 133 -1.34 6.34 10.12
CA ALA A 133 -1.60 7.74 9.78
C ALA A 133 -1.14 8.74 10.87
N LYS A 134 -1.22 8.35 12.16
CA LYS A 134 -0.68 9.14 13.29
C LYS A 134 0.83 9.42 13.18
N HIS A 135 1.55 8.59 12.43
CA HIS A 135 2.99 8.72 12.20
C HIS A 135 3.31 9.26 10.80
N LYS A 136 2.43 10.05 10.19
CA LYS A 136 2.61 10.60 8.82
C LYS A 136 3.97 11.26 8.57
N ASN A 137 4.53 11.96 9.56
CA ASN A 137 5.85 12.61 9.47
C ASN A 137 7.02 11.61 9.34
N GLN A 138 6.75 10.32 9.50
CA GLN A 138 7.71 9.22 9.35
C GLN A 138 7.31 8.28 8.21
N ALA A 139 6.19 8.56 7.55
CA ALA A 139 5.73 7.86 6.37
C ALA A 139 6.28 8.55 5.11
N ALA A 140 6.42 7.78 4.03
CA ALA A 140 6.70 8.29 2.69
C ALA A 140 6.02 7.37 1.68
N PHE A 141 5.54 7.90 0.56
CA PHE A 141 4.91 7.14 -0.50
C PHE A 141 5.13 7.87 -1.82
N GLU A 142 5.31 7.12 -2.90
CA GLU A 142 5.58 7.66 -4.23
C GLU A 142 5.17 6.64 -5.29
N HIS A 143 4.58 7.11 -6.38
CA HIS A 143 4.41 6.33 -7.61
C HIS A 143 5.65 6.55 -8.48
N ILE A 144 6.32 5.47 -8.85
CA ILE A 144 7.60 5.53 -9.56
C ILE A 144 7.33 5.33 -11.05
N HIS A 145 7.42 6.39 -11.83
CA HIS A 145 6.99 6.40 -13.23
C HIS A 145 7.91 5.69 -14.24
N VAL A 146 8.54 4.58 -13.83
CA VAL A 146 9.55 3.86 -14.61
C VAL A 146 8.98 3.06 -15.78
N ASN A 147 7.74 2.59 -15.69
CA ASN A 147 7.11 1.80 -16.75
C ASN A 147 6.41 2.71 -17.76
N ASN A 148 5.64 3.70 -17.31
CA ASN A 148 4.93 4.62 -18.22
C ASN A 148 5.89 5.53 -19.02
N TRP A 149 7.10 5.78 -18.50
CA TRP A 149 8.11 6.62 -19.15
C TRP A 149 9.30 5.80 -19.68
N ALA A 150 9.12 4.48 -19.83
CA ALA A 150 10.12 3.63 -20.44
C ALA A 150 10.40 4.11 -21.89
N PRO A 151 11.65 4.01 -22.39
CA PRO A 151 12.01 4.46 -23.75
C PRO A 151 11.26 3.72 -24.87
N SER A 152 10.83 2.49 -24.60
CA SER A 152 10.05 1.67 -25.51
C SER A 152 9.10 0.74 -24.76
N PHE A 153 8.12 0.15 -25.47
CA PHE A 153 7.24 -0.85 -24.88
C PHE A 153 7.99 -2.11 -24.41
N ASP A 154 9.07 -2.49 -25.10
CA ASP A 154 9.87 -3.67 -24.77
C ASP A 154 10.72 -3.47 -23.50
N ASP A 155 10.99 -2.21 -23.12
CA ASP A 155 11.70 -1.87 -21.88
C ASP A 155 10.78 -1.88 -20.65
N ARG A 156 9.45 -1.97 -20.84
CA ARG A 156 8.48 -1.99 -19.75
C ARG A 156 8.50 -3.36 -19.08
N ILE A 157 8.59 -3.36 -17.74
CA ILE A 157 8.50 -4.59 -16.94
C ILE A 157 7.03 -4.88 -16.59
N SER A 158 6.19 -3.84 -16.57
CA SER A 158 4.76 -3.89 -16.35
C SER A 158 4.09 -2.77 -17.17
N ASP A 159 2.80 -2.90 -17.46
CA ASP A 159 1.97 -1.81 -17.99
C ASP A 159 1.56 -0.79 -16.91
N HIS A 160 1.71 -1.14 -15.63
CA HIS A 160 1.55 -0.24 -14.50
C HIS A 160 2.90 0.24 -13.93
N ASP A 161 2.96 1.48 -13.46
CA ASP A 161 4.04 1.97 -12.62
C ASP A 161 3.93 1.40 -11.20
N PRO A 162 5.06 1.02 -10.56
CA PRO A 162 5.05 0.59 -9.18
C PRO A 162 4.88 1.76 -8.21
N SER A 163 4.29 1.49 -7.04
CA SER A 163 4.26 2.43 -5.92
C SER A 163 5.15 1.94 -4.79
N VAL A 164 5.93 2.83 -4.18
CA VAL A 164 6.84 2.50 -3.08
C VAL A 164 6.43 3.27 -1.84
N GLY A 165 6.26 2.55 -0.74
CA GLY A 165 5.86 3.11 0.54
C GLY A 165 6.80 2.77 1.67
N LYS A 166 6.87 3.69 2.64
CA LYS A 166 7.61 3.55 3.88
C LYS A 166 6.71 3.96 5.04
N VAL A 167 6.63 3.12 6.07
CA VAL A 167 5.82 3.39 7.25
C VAL A 167 6.59 3.11 8.54
N PHE A 168 6.16 3.79 9.61
CA PHE A 168 6.62 3.51 10.97
C PHE A 168 5.76 2.44 11.61
N VAL A 169 6.40 1.40 12.15
CA VAL A 169 5.71 0.18 12.58
C VAL A 169 5.97 -0.21 14.05
N CYS A 170 6.95 0.37 14.71
CA CYS A 170 7.33 0.02 16.09
C CYS A 170 7.06 1.15 17.08
N GLY A 171 5.92 1.06 17.76
CA GLY A 171 5.43 1.99 18.77
C GLY A 171 4.09 1.48 19.27
#